data_AF-A0A0F5VL56-F1
#
_entry.id   AF-A0A0F5VL56-F1
#
_cell.length_a   1.000
_cell.length_b   1.000
_cell.length_c   1.000
_cell.angle_alpha   90.00
_cell.angle_beta   90.00
_cell.angle_gamma   90.00
#
_symmetry.space_group_name_H-M   'P 1'
#
loop_
_entity.id
_entity.type
_entity.pdbx_description
1 polymer ?
#
loop_
_entity_poly.entity_id
_entity_poly.type
_entity_poly.pdbx_seq_one_letter_code
_entity_poly.pdbx_strand_id
1 'polypeptide(L)'
;MNAQTVIRRWPTAAALAIWAAQAVAGASDSLDDSVSGFGEVLPLLPLLYVVINQIGTPRATWPGLGGGLVLVFGLQALDLVSPAGVMVGIALGVLLWGTVRGAPRPLGVQAVGVAVFGTLAVTGLLADPEVGRWLVAAGWFFHGLWDLAHLTLERLKGTVAPSFAEWCAVVDVLVGVELLLLR
;
A
#
# COMPACT_ATOMS: atom_id res chain seq x y z
N MET A 1 10.08 -28.54 -6.97
CA MET A 1 8.98 -27.92 -6.18
C MET A 1 7.66 -28.50 -6.64
N ASN A 2 6.83 -29.04 -5.73
CA ASN A 2 5.53 -29.62 -6.11
C ASN A 2 4.54 -28.51 -6.51
N ALA A 3 3.80 -28.70 -7.61
CA ALA A 3 2.82 -27.74 -8.11
C ALA A 3 1.77 -27.30 -7.06
N GLN A 4 1.45 -28.19 -6.11
CA GLN A 4 0.54 -27.88 -4.99
C GLN A 4 1.09 -26.82 -4.02
N THR A 5 2.41 -26.75 -3.82
CA THR A 5 3.04 -25.72 -2.96
C THR A 5 3.00 -24.35 -3.62
N VAL A 6 3.17 -24.30 -4.95
CA VAL A 6 3.06 -23.07 -5.74
C VAL A 6 1.62 -22.55 -5.77
N ILE A 7 0.63 -23.44 -5.95
CA ILE A 7 -0.80 -23.07 -5.90
C ILE A 7 -1.19 -22.51 -4.53
N ARG A 8 -0.61 -23.04 -3.44
CA ARG A 8 -0.93 -22.60 -2.07
C ARG A 8 -0.20 -21.32 -1.64
N ARG A 9 0.90 -20.95 -2.30
CA ARG A 9 1.71 -19.74 -2.03
C ARG A 9 1.81 -18.81 -3.24
N TRP A 10 0.82 -18.88 -4.13
CA TRP A 10 0.78 -18.02 -5.31
C TRP A 10 0.88 -16.52 -4.97
N PRO A 11 0.34 -16.00 -3.84
CA PRO A 11 0.47 -14.58 -3.53
C PRO A 11 1.93 -14.21 -3.26
N THR A 12 2.66 -14.99 -2.46
CA THR A 12 4.10 -14.78 -2.23
C THR A 12 4.90 -14.89 -3.53
N ALA A 13 4.62 -15.89 -4.36
CA ALA A 13 5.31 -16.07 -5.63
C ALA A 13 5.05 -14.89 -6.58
N ALA A 14 3.82 -14.39 -6.64
CA ALA A 14 3.46 -13.21 -7.43
C ALA A 14 4.14 -11.94 -6.89
N ALA A 15 4.20 -11.75 -5.57
CA ALA A 15 4.91 -10.63 -4.94
C ALA A 15 6.39 -10.62 -5.34
N LEU A 16 7.07 -11.76 -5.20
CA LEU A 16 8.47 -11.90 -5.58
C LEU A 16 8.70 -11.65 -7.07
N ALA A 17 7.83 -12.18 -7.94
CA ALA A 17 7.97 -12.01 -9.39
C ALA A 17 7.75 -10.56 -9.83
N ILE A 18 6.72 -9.90 -9.28
CA ILE A 18 6.42 -8.49 -9.58
C ILE A 18 7.52 -7.58 -9.05
N TRP A 19 7.95 -7.78 -7.80
CA TRP A 19 9.05 -7.03 -7.22
C TRP A 19 10.35 -7.22 -8.01
N ALA A 20 10.70 -8.46 -8.38
CA ALA A 20 11.92 -8.70 -9.17
C ALA A 20 11.86 -8.01 -10.54
N ALA A 21 10.70 -8.00 -11.20
CA ALA A 21 10.52 -7.29 -12.47
C ALA A 21 10.65 -5.77 -12.30
N GLN A 22 10.08 -5.21 -11.23
CA GLN A 22 10.19 -3.78 -10.91
C GLN A 22 11.62 -3.40 -10.53
N ALA A 23 12.32 -4.20 -9.72
CA ALA A 23 13.70 -3.93 -9.30
C ALA A 23 14.67 -3.95 -10.49
N VAL A 24 14.42 -4.80 -11.49
CA VAL A 24 15.17 -4.78 -12.76
C VAL A 24 14.85 -3.53 -13.58
N ALA A 25 13.58 -3.11 -13.62
CA ALA A 25 13.17 -1.92 -14.36
C ALA A 25 13.70 -0.62 -13.73
N GLY A 26 13.74 -0.54 -12.40
CA GLY A 26 14.24 0.60 -11.63
C GLY A 26 15.73 0.52 -11.27
N ALA A 27 16.49 -0.42 -11.84
CA ALA A 27 17.91 -0.60 -11.52
C ALA A 27 18.80 0.63 -11.82
N SER A 28 18.31 1.55 -12.66
CA SER A 28 18.95 2.82 -12.99
C SER A 28 18.41 4.02 -12.23
N ASP A 29 17.37 3.83 -11.40
CA ASP A 29 16.70 4.90 -10.69
C ASP A 29 17.65 5.50 -9.65
N SER A 30 17.63 6.82 -9.53
CA SER A 30 18.32 7.47 -8.43
C SER A 30 17.60 7.21 -7.10
N LEU A 31 18.25 7.53 -5.98
CA LEU A 31 17.59 7.48 -4.67
C LEU A 31 16.33 8.36 -4.65
N ASP A 32 16.40 9.54 -5.26
CA ASP A 32 15.27 10.48 -5.32
C ASP A 32 14.10 9.92 -6.13
N ASP A 33 14.38 9.30 -7.29
CA ASP A 33 13.37 8.64 -8.12
C ASP A 33 12.69 7.50 -7.36
N SER A 34 13.47 6.69 -6.63
CA SER A 34 12.96 5.56 -5.85
C SER A 34 12.11 6.02 -4.66
N VAL A 35 12.59 7.01 -3.90
CA VAL A 35 11.84 7.59 -2.77
C VAL A 35 10.54 8.21 -3.26
N SER A 36 10.59 8.97 -4.36
CA SER A 36 9.42 9.58 -4.98
C SER A 36 8.44 8.52 -5.47
N GLY A 37 8.90 7.55 -6.27
CA GLY A 37 8.04 6.50 -6.83
C GLY A 37 7.33 5.68 -5.75
N PHE A 38 8.07 5.19 -4.76
CA PHE A 38 7.49 4.40 -3.67
C PHE A 38 6.68 5.24 -2.68
N GLY A 39 7.07 6.48 -2.41
CA GLY A 39 6.32 7.41 -1.57
C GLY A 39 4.98 7.80 -2.19
N GLU A 40 4.94 7.98 -3.51
CA GLU A 40 3.73 8.29 -4.27
C GLU A 40 2.73 7.12 -4.26
N VAL A 41 3.20 5.88 -4.23
CA VAL A 41 2.35 4.67 -4.17
C VAL A 41 1.86 4.36 -2.75
N LEU A 42 2.65 4.68 -1.71
CA LEU A 42 2.39 4.27 -0.32
C LEU A 42 0.95 4.57 0.19
N PRO A 43 0.31 5.72 -0.12
CA PRO A 43 -1.07 5.98 0.33
C PRO A 43 -2.14 5.10 -0.32
N LEU A 44 -1.82 4.39 -1.41
CA LEU A 44 -2.73 3.40 -2.00
C LEU A 44 -3.09 2.31 -1.00
N LEU A 45 -2.12 1.92 -0.17
CA LEU A 45 -2.25 0.82 0.78
C LEU A 45 -3.38 1.08 1.80
N PRO A 46 -3.35 2.15 2.63
CA PRO A 46 -4.46 2.46 3.54
C PRO A 46 -5.75 2.86 2.82
N LEU A 47 -5.66 3.48 1.64
CA LEU A 47 -6.84 3.85 0.86
C LEU A 47 -7.64 2.60 0.50
N LEU A 48 -6.97 1.55 0.02
CA LEU A 48 -7.62 0.28 -0.31
C LEU A 48 -8.34 -0.27 0.91
N TYR A 49 -7.69 -0.31 2.07
CA TYR A 49 -8.31 -0.77 3.31
C TYR A 49 -9.58 0.00 3.68
N VAL A 50 -9.55 1.33 3.62
CA VAL A 50 -10.73 2.17 3.89
C VAL A 50 -11.85 1.90 2.88
N VAL A 51 -11.53 1.83 1.59
CA VAL A 51 -12.51 1.60 0.52
C VAL A 51 -13.14 0.21 0.65
N ILE A 52 -12.34 -0.84 0.82
CA ILE A 52 -12.87 -2.20 0.96
C ILE A 52 -13.69 -2.32 2.25
N ASN A 53 -13.28 -1.65 3.33
CA ASN A 53 -14.07 -1.58 4.55
C ASN A 53 -15.46 -0.96 4.31
N GLN A 54 -15.56 0.11 3.50
CA GLN A 54 -16.86 0.71 3.15
C GLN A 54 -17.68 -0.16 2.19
N ILE A 55 -17.03 -0.87 1.29
CA ILE A 55 -17.68 -1.82 0.37
C ILE A 55 -18.24 -3.03 1.14
N GLY A 56 -17.58 -3.44 2.23
CA GLY A 56 -18.04 -4.52 3.11
C GLY A 56 -17.84 -5.93 2.53
N THR A 57 -17.03 -6.08 1.47
CA THR A 57 -16.66 -7.40 0.93
C THR A 57 -15.17 -7.49 0.58
N PRO A 58 -14.41 -8.41 1.21
CA PRO A 58 -12.99 -8.59 0.89
C PRO A 58 -12.75 -9.11 -0.53
N ARG A 59 -13.79 -9.58 -1.24
CA ARG A 59 -13.65 -9.99 -2.66
C ARG A 59 -13.31 -8.82 -3.58
N ALA A 60 -13.66 -7.60 -3.18
CA ALA A 60 -13.37 -6.39 -3.96
C ALA A 60 -11.89 -5.95 -3.87
N THR A 61 -11.07 -6.59 -3.04
CA THR A 61 -9.68 -6.17 -2.79
C THR A 61 -8.81 -6.17 -4.05
N TRP A 62 -8.80 -7.26 -4.83
CA TRP A 62 -7.97 -7.35 -6.05
C TRP A 62 -8.41 -6.39 -7.16
N PRO A 63 -9.72 -6.30 -7.49
CA PRO A 63 -10.21 -5.25 -8.39
C PRO A 63 -9.89 -3.82 -7.87
N GLY A 64 -10.01 -3.60 -6.56
CA GLY A 64 -9.66 -2.34 -5.92
C GLY A 64 -8.19 -1.98 -6.08
N LEU A 65 -7.28 -2.94 -5.87
CA LEU A 65 -5.85 -2.77 -6.14
C LEU A 65 -5.62 -2.41 -7.61
N GLY A 66 -6.22 -3.15 -8.54
CA GLY A 66 -6.11 -2.86 -9.97
C GLY A 66 -6.58 -1.45 -10.32
N GLY A 67 -7.74 -1.03 -9.82
CA GLY A 67 -8.25 0.32 -10.02
C GLY A 67 -7.37 1.40 -9.39
N GLY A 68 -6.81 1.13 -8.21
CA GLY A 68 -5.87 2.02 -7.53
C GLY A 68 -4.54 2.17 -8.27
N LEU A 69 -3.98 1.08 -8.80
CA LEU A 69 -2.78 1.14 -9.63
C LEU A 69 -3.01 1.91 -10.93
N VAL A 70 -4.15 1.70 -11.59
CA VAL A 70 -4.53 2.50 -12.76
C VAL A 70 -4.63 3.99 -12.42
N LEU A 71 -5.18 4.33 -11.25
CA LEU A 71 -5.23 5.71 -10.78
C LEU A 71 -3.81 6.28 -10.59
N VAL A 72 -2.93 5.57 -9.88
CA VAL A 72 -1.56 6.02 -9.62
C VAL A 72 -0.79 6.25 -10.92
N PHE A 73 -0.72 5.23 -11.77
CA PHE A 73 0.03 5.33 -13.03
C PHE A 73 -0.60 6.33 -14.00
N GLY A 74 -1.93 6.46 -13.99
CA GLY A 74 -2.62 7.48 -14.76
C GLY A 74 -2.27 8.90 -14.31
N LEU A 75 -2.21 9.14 -12.98
CA LEU A 75 -1.82 10.44 -12.43
C LEU A 75 -0.35 10.75 -12.72
N GLN A 76 0.55 9.77 -12.58
CA GLN A 76 1.97 9.91 -12.93
C GLN A 76 2.16 10.21 -14.42
N ALA A 77 1.41 9.54 -15.30
CA ALA A 77 1.50 9.79 -16.75
C ALA A 77 0.99 11.17 -17.16
N LEU A 78 0.05 11.74 -16.40
CA LEU A 78 -0.46 13.10 -16.63
C LEU A 78 0.46 14.17 -16.05
N ASP A 79 1.21 13.85 -14.98
CA ASP A 79 2.15 14.73 -14.30
C ASP A 79 1.56 16.10 -13.89
N LEU A 80 0.27 16.10 -13.51
CA LEU A 80 -0.45 17.32 -13.14
C LEU A 80 -0.55 17.53 -11.63
N VAL A 81 -0.63 16.43 -10.88
CA VAL A 81 -0.84 16.41 -9.42
C VAL A 81 -0.17 15.19 -8.81
N SER A 82 0.28 15.31 -7.56
CA SER A 82 0.85 14.19 -6.81
C SER A 82 -0.19 13.06 -6.59
N PRO A 83 0.08 11.82 -7.05
CA PRO A 83 -0.73 10.65 -6.73
C PRO A 83 -1.03 10.48 -5.23
N ALA A 84 -0.03 10.62 -4.37
CA ALA A 84 -0.14 10.51 -2.92
C ALA A 84 -1.13 11.53 -2.37
N GLY A 85 -1.01 12.80 -2.78
CA GLY A 85 -1.93 13.85 -2.39
C GLY A 85 -3.37 13.53 -2.77
N VAL A 86 -3.60 13.05 -4.00
CA VAL A 86 -4.93 12.65 -4.48
C VAL A 86 -5.47 11.47 -3.67
N MET A 87 -4.68 10.42 -3.46
CA MET A 87 -5.11 9.22 -2.73
C MET A 87 -5.41 9.51 -1.26
N VAL A 88 -4.61 10.34 -0.59
CA VAL A 88 -4.91 10.83 0.77
C VAL A 88 -6.23 11.61 0.76
N GLY A 89 -6.44 12.50 -0.21
CA GLY A 89 -7.69 13.24 -0.35
C GLY A 89 -8.91 12.33 -0.52
N ILE A 90 -8.81 11.30 -1.38
CA ILE A 90 -9.86 10.29 -1.57
C ILE A 90 -10.11 9.53 -0.26
N ALA A 91 -9.05 9.07 0.41
CA ALA A 91 -9.17 8.32 1.66
C ALA A 91 -9.90 9.12 2.73
N LEU A 92 -9.57 10.41 2.89
CA LEU A 92 -10.26 11.32 3.80
C LEU A 92 -11.73 11.52 3.41
N GLY A 93 -12.04 11.68 2.11
CA GLY A 93 -13.41 11.77 1.62
C GLY A 93 -14.24 10.52 1.93
N VAL A 94 -13.65 9.33 1.75
CA VAL A 94 -14.29 8.05 2.05
C VAL A 94 -14.50 7.87 3.57
N LEU A 95 -13.52 8.27 4.39
CA LEU A 95 -13.67 8.26 5.86
C LEU A 95 -14.80 9.20 6.33
N LEU A 96 -14.85 10.42 5.78
CA LEU A 96 -15.90 11.39 6.09
C LEU A 96 -17.27 10.85 5.72
N TRP A 97 -17.39 10.29 4.51
CA TRP A 97 -18.62 9.65 4.05
C TRP A 97 -19.08 8.50 4.94
N GLY A 98 -18.16 7.60 5.31
CA GLY A 98 -18.44 6.50 6.22
C GLY A 98 -18.90 6.97 7.61
N THR A 99 -18.32 8.08 8.09
CA THR A 99 -18.71 8.72 9.35
C THR A 99 -20.12 9.28 9.29
N VAL A 100 -20.47 10.00 8.21
CA VAL A 100 -21.81 10.57 7.99
C VAL A 100 -22.88 9.47 7.87
N ARG A 101 -22.56 8.33 7.26
CA ARG A 101 -23.47 7.19 7.11
C ARG A 101 -23.58 6.29 8.36
N GLY A 102 -22.84 6.57 9.42
CA GLY A 102 -22.86 5.78 10.65
C GLY A 102 -22.31 4.36 10.47
N ALA A 103 -21.31 4.16 9.60
CA ALA A 103 -20.75 2.84 9.32
C ALA A 103 -20.19 2.17 10.60
N PRO A 104 -20.67 0.97 10.99
CA PRO A 104 -20.13 0.25 12.14
C PRO A 104 -18.84 -0.53 11.79
N ARG A 105 -17.86 -0.55 12.73
CA ARG A 105 -16.59 -1.34 12.86
C ARG A 105 -15.75 -1.69 11.60
N PRO A 106 -14.40 -1.64 11.63
CA PRO A 106 -13.49 -0.83 12.46
C PRO A 106 -13.02 0.43 11.71
N LEU A 107 -13.94 1.34 11.36
CA LEU A 107 -13.60 2.59 10.65
C LEU A 107 -12.51 3.42 11.35
N GLY A 108 -12.52 3.45 12.69
CA GLY A 108 -11.49 4.14 13.46
C GLY A 108 -10.08 3.55 13.28
N VAL A 109 -9.97 2.23 13.13
CA VAL A 109 -8.68 1.59 12.82
C VAL A 109 -8.25 2.01 11.42
N GLN A 110 -9.15 1.97 10.44
CA GLN A 110 -8.78 2.40 9.08
C GLN A 110 -8.42 3.88 8.99
N ALA A 111 -9.05 4.74 9.82
CA ALA A 111 -8.65 6.14 9.97
C ALA A 111 -7.23 6.30 10.54
N VAL A 112 -6.84 5.47 11.51
CA VAL A 112 -5.45 5.44 12.01
C VAL A 112 -4.49 5.01 10.90
N GLY A 113 -4.86 4.03 10.09
CA GLY A 113 -4.08 3.62 8.92
C GLY A 113 -3.84 4.80 7.97
N VAL A 114 -4.91 5.48 7.53
CA VAL A 114 -4.79 6.66 6.66
C VAL A 114 -3.91 7.74 7.28
N ALA A 115 -4.09 8.04 8.57
CA ALA A 115 -3.30 9.05 9.25
C ALA A 115 -1.80 8.69 9.29
N VAL A 116 -1.46 7.47 9.71
CA VAL A 116 -0.06 7.03 9.84
C VAL A 116 0.62 6.95 8.49
N PHE A 117 0.04 6.20 7.55
CA PHE A 117 0.67 5.93 6.25
C PHE A 117 0.64 7.16 5.34
N GLY A 118 -0.43 7.95 5.38
CA GLY A 118 -0.50 9.23 4.67
C GLY A 118 0.53 10.22 5.21
N THR A 119 0.72 10.30 6.53
CA THR A 119 1.77 11.16 7.12
C THR A 119 3.15 10.70 6.70
N LEU A 120 3.46 9.40 6.79
CA LEU A 120 4.77 8.87 6.39
C LEU A 120 5.06 9.09 4.91
N ALA A 121 4.08 8.90 4.03
CA ALA A 121 4.20 9.19 2.61
C ALA A 121 4.47 10.68 2.35
N VAL A 122 3.59 11.56 2.84
CA VAL A 122 3.70 13.00 2.58
C VAL A 122 4.98 13.58 3.19
N THR A 123 5.31 13.21 4.43
CA THR A 123 6.55 13.69 5.05
C THR A 123 7.80 13.12 4.40
N GLY A 124 7.76 11.87 3.93
CA GLY A 124 8.85 11.26 3.16
C GLY A 124 9.10 11.96 1.82
N LEU A 125 8.03 12.32 1.11
CA LEU A 125 8.09 13.04 -0.17
C LEU A 125 8.51 14.51 -0.02
N LEU A 126 8.27 15.12 1.14
CA LEU A 126 8.65 16.52 1.41
C LEU A 126 10.05 16.65 2.04
N ALA A 127 10.61 15.56 2.55
CA ALA A 127 11.95 15.53 3.11
C ALA A 127 13.01 15.48 2.00
N ASP A 128 14.27 15.75 2.36
CA ASP A 128 15.38 15.41 1.47
C ASP A 128 15.44 13.88 1.26
N PRO A 129 15.93 13.38 0.11
CA PRO A 129 15.85 11.94 -0.22
C PRO A 129 16.50 11.01 0.80
N GLU A 130 17.54 11.50 1.50
CA GLU A 130 18.26 10.74 2.51
C GLU A 130 17.44 10.51 3.79
N VAL A 131 16.64 11.49 4.21
CA VAL A 131 15.66 11.31 5.29
C VAL A 131 14.39 10.63 4.76
N GLY A 132 13.96 11.00 3.56
CA GLY A 132 12.75 10.51 2.89
C GLY A 132 12.75 8.98 2.75
N ARG A 133 13.88 8.37 2.38
CA ARG A 133 13.99 6.90 2.29
C ARG A 133 13.64 6.19 3.58
N TRP A 134 14.03 6.71 4.74
CA TRP A 134 13.75 6.08 6.02
C TRP A 134 12.26 6.19 6.37
N LEU A 135 11.65 7.34 6.09
CA LEU A 135 10.22 7.58 6.33
C LEU A 135 9.34 6.72 5.43
N VAL A 136 9.66 6.67 4.13
CA VAL A 136 8.93 5.85 3.15
C VAL A 136 9.13 4.37 3.47
N ALA A 137 10.37 3.90 3.71
CA ALA A 137 10.64 2.52 4.09
C ALA A 137 9.91 2.12 5.39
N ALA A 138 9.88 2.99 6.40
CA ALA A 138 9.10 2.76 7.61
C ALA A 138 7.60 2.63 7.30
N GLY A 139 7.07 3.43 6.38
CA GLY A 139 5.70 3.33 5.88
C GLY A 139 5.39 1.94 5.31
N TRP A 140 6.23 1.45 4.41
CA TRP A 140 6.09 0.11 3.84
C TRP A 140 6.20 -0.98 4.92
N PHE A 141 7.23 -0.97 5.77
CA PHE A 141 7.37 -1.97 6.84
C PHE A 141 6.20 -1.98 7.82
N PHE A 142 5.73 -0.81 8.25
CA PHE A 142 4.57 -0.73 9.14
C PHE A 142 3.29 -1.19 8.45
N HIS A 143 3.17 -1.02 7.13
CA HIS A 143 2.05 -1.58 6.39
C HIS A 143 2.13 -3.11 6.32
N GLY A 144 3.32 -3.69 6.17
CA GLY A 144 3.47 -5.14 6.26
C GLY A 144 3.03 -5.68 7.63
N LEU A 145 3.30 -4.94 8.71
CA LEU A 145 2.77 -5.27 10.05
C LEU A 145 1.25 -5.08 10.13
N TRP A 146 0.70 -4.08 9.44
CA TRP A 146 -0.74 -3.83 9.33
C TRP A 146 -1.47 -5.00 8.65
N ASP A 147 -0.90 -5.52 7.57
CA ASP A 147 -1.40 -6.72 6.88
C ASP A 147 -1.37 -7.94 7.80
N LEU A 148 -0.26 -8.15 8.52
CA LEU A 148 -0.17 -9.24 9.50
C LEU A 148 -1.24 -9.11 10.59
N ALA A 149 -1.51 -7.89 11.06
CA ALA A 149 -2.61 -7.65 12.01
C ALA A 149 -3.97 -8.01 11.41
N HIS A 150 -4.23 -7.72 10.13
CA HIS A 150 -5.48 -8.09 9.44
C HIS A 150 -5.58 -9.58 9.13
N LEU A 151 -4.47 -10.30 9.03
CA LEU A 151 -4.43 -11.76 8.90
C LEU A 151 -4.63 -12.49 10.23
N THR A 152 -4.18 -11.91 11.35
CA THR A 152 -4.09 -12.61 12.63
C THR A 152 -5.15 -12.20 13.64
N LEU A 153 -5.54 -10.92 13.70
CA LEU A 153 -6.48 -10.41 14.70
C LEU A 153 -7.93 -10.64 14.27
N GLU A 154 -8.67 -11.45 15.03
CA GLU A 154 -10.08 -11.80 14.74
C GLU A 154 -10.98 -10.60 14.44
N ARG A 155 -10.78 -9.48 15.14
CA ARG A 155 -11.58 -8.25 14.95
C ARG A 155 -11.33 -7.51 13.63
N LEU A 156 -10.21 -7.80 12.95
CA LEU A 156 -9.79 -7.17 11.69
C LEU A 156 -9.88 -8.13 10.49
N LYS A 157 -9.95 -9.43 10.76
CA LYS A 157 -10.07 -10.47 9.73
C LYS A 157 -11.26 -10.21 8.82
N GLY A 158 -11.04 -10.47 7.54
CA GLY A 158 -12.07 -10.32 6.51
C GLY A 158 -12.30 -8.89 6.03
N THR A 159 -11.54 -7.89 6.53
CA THR A 159 -11.55 -6.53 5.94
C THR A 159 -11.09 -6.59 4.48
N VAL A 160 -9.96 -7.26 4.22
CA VAL A 160 -9.41 -7.48 2.88
C VAL A 160 -9.25 -8.97 2.59
N ALA A 161 -8.99 -9.32 1.32
CA ALA A 161 -8.71 -10.70 0.94
C ALA A 161 -7.42 -11.19 1.62
N PRO A 162 -7.41 -12.38 2.25
CA PRO A 162 -6.19 -12.92 2.87
C PRO A 162 -5.02 -13.08 1.90
N SER A 163 -5.31 -13.43 0.64
CA SER A 163 -4.29 -13.51 -0.41
C SER A 163 -3.66 -12.16 -0.74
N PHE A 164 -4.45 -11.07 -0.67
CA PHE A 164 -3.92 -9.73 -0.85
C PHE A 164 -3.01 -9.34 0.32
N ALA A 165 -3.44 -9.55 1.57
CA ALA A 165 -2.63 -9.20 2.73
C ALA A 165 -1.32 -10.02 2.79
N GLU A 166 -1.32 -11.30 2.40
CA GLU A 166 -0.08 -12.09 2.26
C GLU A 166 0.84 -11.54 1.15
N TRP A 167 0.27 -11.17 0.00
CA TRP A 167 1.03 -10.58 -1.10
C TRP A 167 1.62 -9.21 -0.72
N CYS A 168 0.81 -8.32 -0.16
CA CYS A 168 1.17 -6.96 0.21
C CYS A 168 2.25 -6.96 1.30
N ALA A 169 2.11 -7.77 2.35
CA ALA A 169 3.14 -7.89 3.38
C ALA A 169 4.52 -8.30 2.84
N VAL A 170 4.56 -9.14 1.79
CA VAL A 170 5.82 -9.53 1.14
C VAL A 170 6.38 -8.39 0.29
N VAL A 171 5.55 -7.74 -0.53
CA VAL A 171 5.95 -6.56 -1.31
C VAL A 171 6.49 -5.46 -0.39
N ASP A 172 5.79 -5.17 0.69
CA ASP A 172 6.13 -4.14 1.67
C ASP A 172 7.50 -4.34 2.30
N VAL A 173 7.83 -5.58 2.69
CA VAL A 173 9.15 -5.90 3.23
C VAL A 173 10.23 -5.75 2.15
N LEU A 174 9.97 -6.19 0.92
CA LEU A 174 10.94 -6.12 -0.17
C LEU A 174 11.24 -4.68 -0.57
N VAL A 175 10.21 -3.86 -0.77
CA VAL A 175 10.32 -2.42 -1.07
C VAL A 175 10.98 -1.66 0.09
N GLY A 176 10.58 -1.96 1.32
CA GLY A 176 11.22 -1.39 2.50
C GLY A 176 12.71 -1.68 2.54
N VAL A 177 13.11 -2.94 2.32
CA VAL A 177 14.53 -3.34 2.27
C VAL A 177 15.27 -2.68 1.11
N GLU A 178 14.66 -2.61 -0.07
CA GLU A 178 15.23 -1.96 -1.26
C GLU A 178 15.62 -0.51 -0.96
N LEU A 179 14.69 0.28 -0.40
CA LEU A 179 14.94 1.66 0.00
C LEU A 179 16.09 1.82 1.01
N LEU A 180 16.29 0.84 1.90
CA LEU A 180 17.40 0.87 2.87
C LEU A 180 18.76 0.51 2.25
N LEU A 181 18.77 -0.26 1.16
CA LEU A 181 19.98 -0.75 0.52
C LEU A 181 20.45 0.12 -0.65
N LEU A 182 19.56 0.96 -1.20
CA LEU A 182 19.91 1.96 -2.22
C LEU A 182 21.01 2.91 -1.69
N ARG A 183 21.93 3.26 -2.59
CA ARG A 183 23.10 4.11 -2.33
C ARG A 183 23.17 5.24 -3.34
#